data_AF-A0A522CLH1-F1
#
_entry.id   AF-A0A522CLH1-F1
#
_cell.length_a   1.000
_cell.length_b   1.000
_cell.length_c   1.000
_cell.angle_alpha   90.00
_cell.angle_beta   90.00
_cell.angle_gamma   90.00
#
_symmetry.space_group_name_H-M   'P 1'
#
loop_
_entity.id
_entity.type
_entity.pdbx_description
1 polymer ?
#
loop_
_entity_poly.entity_id
_entity_poly.type
_entity_poly.pdbx_seq_one_letter_code
_entity_poly.pdbx_strand_id
1 'polypeptide(L)'
;MIHRRNAAITVAGFALSAVISLSTFTDYYLNGLWEYQWGYMARAGIMMQLFYIYSLLTMVYGIIMFARRNRVEADESERVKLRLLVFSIILFFQLKLGSIPAMHGIDFYPLGNFAFIPLVLMAWGMYRHDIISMNWSSMDRHDAAVIGIFILTEFPPSDNEQEYGALQYGERVLA
;
A
#
# COMPACT_ATOMS: atom_id res chain seq x y z
N MET A 1 3.34 -13.56 -23.63
CA MET A 1 4.77 -13.30 -23.91
C MET A 1 5.40 -12.13 -23.13
N ILE A 2 4.64 -11.22 -22.50
CA ILE A 2 5.20 -10.07 -21.76
C ILE A 2 5.90 -10.47 -20.44
N HIS A 3 5.49 -11.57 -19.79
CA HIS A 3 6.03 -11.97 -18.48
C HIS A 3 7.53 -12.33 -18.47
N ARG A 4 8.08 -13.01 -19.49
CA ARG A 4 9.49 -13.45 -19.46
C ARG A 4 10.50 -12.31 -19.58
N ARG A 5 10.15 -11.23 -20.31
CA ARG A 5 11.09 -10.12 -20.57
C ARG A 5 11.32 -9.23 -19.35
N ASN A 6 10.31 -9.11 -18.48
CA ASN A 6 10.41 -8.29 -17.27
C ASN A 6 10.93 -9.08 -16.06
N ALA A 7 10.92 -10.43 -16.11
CA ALA A 7 11.40 -11.27 -15.03
C ALA A 7 12.87 -10.96 -14.66
N ALA A 8 13.73 -10.75 -15.66
CA ALA A 8 15.13 -10.39 -15.42
C ALA A 8 15.26 -9.03 -14.71
N ILE A 9 14.44 -8.03 -15.10
CA ILE A 9 14.43 -6.70 -14.48
C ILE A 9 13.93 -6.80 -13.03
N THR A 10 12.90 -7.59 -12.79
CA THR A 10 12.36 -7.83 -11.45
C THR A 10 13.38 -8.54 -10.55
N VAL A 11 14.03 -9.59 -11.04
CA VAL A 11 15.07 -10.32 -10.29
C VAL A 11 16.27 -9.41 -9.99
N ALA A 12 16.73 -8.65 -10.99
CA ALA A 12 17.82 -7.69 -10.79
C ALA A 12 17.44 -6.61 -9.77
N GLY A 13 16.21 -6.09 -9.83
CA GLY A 13 15.68 -5.13 -8.86
C GLY A 13 15.63 -5.72 -7.44
N PHE A 14 15.14 -6.95 -7.29
CA PHE A 14 15.13 -7.65 -6.00
C PHE A 14 16.53 -7.85 -5.43
N ALA A 15 17.48 -8.31 -6.26
CA ALA A 15 18.86 -8.50 -5.84
C ALA A 15 19.50 -7.17 -5.41
N LEU A 16 19.29 -6.11 -6.19
CA LEU A 16 19.80 -4.77 -5.84
C LEU A 16 19.17 -4.25 -4.54
N SER A 17 17.86 -4.41 -4.37
CA SER A 17 17.16 -4.04 -3.14
C SER A 17 17.67 -4.82 -1.93
N ALA A 18 17.98 -6.11 -2.08
CA ALA A 18 18.58 -6.91 -1.01
C ALA A 18 19.97 -6.38 -0.62
N VAL A 19 20.80 -6.02 -1.60
CA VAL A 19 22.13 -5.42 -1.34
C VAL A 19 22.01 -4.08 -0.63
N ILE A 20 21.11 -3.19 -1.09
CA ILE A 20 20.86 -1.89 -0.43
C ILE A 20 20.33 -2.11 0.99
N SER A 21 19.47 -3.10 1.21
CA SER A 21 18.95 -3.43 2.53
C SER A 21 20.03 -3.87 3.51
N LEU A 22 21.16 -4.43 3.07
CA LEU A 22 22.27 -4.74 3.97
C LEU A 22 22.99 -3.47 4.45
N SER A 23 22.94 -2.39 3.66
CA SER A 23 23.57 -1.11 4.02
C SER A 23 22.82 -0.35 5.12
N THR A 24 21.57 -0.71 5.45
CA THR A 24 20.76 0.01 6.46
C THR A 24 21.37 -0.02 7.86
N PHE A 25 22.21 -1.03 8.16
CA PHE A 25 22.92 -1.14 9.44
C PHE A 25 24.20 -0.32 9.51
N THR A 26 24.57 0.38 8.45
CA THR A 26 25.78 1.19 8.37
C THR A 26 25.45 2.67 8.38
N ASP A 27 26.40 3.50 8.85
CA ASP A 27 26.26 4.96 8.83
C ASP A 27 26.04 5.50 7.41
N TYR A 28 26.45 4.78 6.37
CA TYR A 28 26.20 5.18 4.98
C TYR A 28 24.72 5.35 4.62
N TYR A 29 23.79 4.72 5.36
CA TYR A 29 22.35 4.84 5.13
C TYR A 29 21.74 6.01 5.90
N LEU A 30 22.00 6.12 7.20
CA LEU A 30 21.58 7.24 8.05
C LEU A 30 22.76 7.70 8.92
N ASN A 31 23.09 9.00 8.86
CA ASN A 31 24.27 9.57 9.54
C ASN A 31 23.89 10.47 10.74
N GLY A 32 22.86 10.11 11.50
CA GLY A 32 22.39 10.87 12.66
C GLY A 32 21.04 11.56 12.44
N LEU A 33 20.75 12.56 13.28
CA LEU A 33 19.46 13.27 13.31
C LEU A 33 19.64 14.78 13.17
N TRP A 34 18.67 15.41 12.54
CA TRP A 34 18.44 16.84 12.56
C TRP A 34 17.36 17.17 13.59
N GLU A 35 17.55 18.28 14.30
CA GLU A 35 16.59 18.81 15.25
C GLU A 35 15.90 20.03 14.63
N TYR A 36 14.57 20.00 14.60
CA TYR A 36 13.73 21.07 14.08
C TYR A 36 12.68 21.45 15.12
N GLN A 37 12.02 22.59 14.93
CA GLN A 37 10.96 23.05 15.85
C GLN A 37 9.77 22.08 15.92
N TRP A 38 9.51 21.34 14.83
CA TRP A 38 8.43 20.35 14.74
C TRP A 38 8.87 18.94 15.14
N GLY A 39 10.14 18.70 15.47
CA GLY A 39 10.64 17.40 15.92
C GLY A 39 11.96 16.99 15.29
N TYR A 40 12.20 15.68 15.27
CA TYR A 40 13.46 15.08 14.81
C TYR A 40 13.29 14.43 13.43
N MET A 41 14.33 14.55 12.59
CA MET A 41 14.38 13.89 11.29
C MET A 41 15.72 13.21 11.06
N ALA A 42 15.71 12.03 10.46
CA ALA A 42 16.95 11.33 10.16
C ALA A 42 17.72 12.01 9.02
N ARG A 43 19.04 12.15 9.19
CA ARG A 43 19.94 12.68 8.15
C ARG A 43 20.18 11.62 7.08
N ALA A 44 19.83 11.93 5.83
CA ALA A 44 20.05 11.04 4.70
C ALA A 44 21.55 10.83 4.44
N GLY A 45 22.01 9.58 4.52
CA GLY A 45 23.34 9.19 4.05
C GLY A 45 23.41 9.01 2.53
N ILE A 46 24.62 8.72 2.04
CA ILE A 46 24.86 8.51 0.60
C ILE A 46 24.06 7.32 0.03
N MET A 47 23.89 6.24 0.79
CA MET A 47 23.12 5.07 0.35
C MET A 47 21.61 5.37 0.29
N MET A 48 21.11 6.24 1.17
CA MET A 48 19.73 6.73 1.11
C MET A 48 19.48 7.55 -0.18
N GLN A 49 20.44 8.38 -0.60
CA GLN A 49 20.33 9.13 -1.86
C GLN A 49 20.32 8.19 -3.08
N LEU A 50 21.19 7.17 -3.09
CA LEU A 50 21.19 6.14 -4.13
C LEU A 50 19.86 5.37 -4.16
N PHE A 51 19.31 5.05 -3.00
CA PHE A 51 17.99 4.42 -2.88
C PHE A 51 16.87 5.31 -3.45
N TYR A 52 16.90 6.63 -3.24
CA TYR A 52 15.94 7.55 -3.83
C TYR A 52 16.04 7.62 -5.35
N ILE A 53 17.26 7.64 -5.90
CA ILE A 53 17.47 7.59 -7.35
C ILE A 53 16.93 6.28 -7.92
N TYR A 54 17.26 5.14 -7.30
CA TYR A 54 16.75 3.83 -7.70
C TYR A 54 15.22 3.76 -7.65
N SER A 55 14.61 4.30 -6.59
CA SER A 55 13.16 4.36 -6.42
C SER A 55 12.49 5.24 -7.48
N LEU A 56 13.10 6.38 -7.81
CA LEU A 56 12.64 7.27 -8.87
C LEU A 56 12.64 6.58 -10.24
N LEU A 57 13.74 5.88 -10.58
CA LEU A 57 13.85 5.13 -11.83
C LEU A 57 12.80 4.02 -11.92
N THR A 58 12.59 3.29 -10.82
CA THR A 58 11.58 2.24 -10.73
C THR A 58 10.16 2.80 -10.90
N MET A 59 9.87 3.95 -10.30
CA MET A 59 8.60 4.65 -10.48
C MET A 59 8.39 5.07 -11.94
N VAL A 60 9.38 5.70 -12.57
CA VAL A 60 9.30 6.11 -13.98
C VAL A 60 9.04 4.90 -14.88
N TYR A 61 9.73 3.79 -14.65
CA TYR A 61 9.48 2.54 -15.36
C TYR A 61 8.05 2.03 -15.16
N GLY A 62 7.53 2.09 -13.94
CA GLY A 62 6.13 1.75 -13.61
C GLY A 62 5.12 2.62 -14.35
N ILE A 63 5.33 3.94 -14.39
CA ILE A 63 4.48 4.89 -15.11
C ILE A 63 4.51 4.62 -16.63
N ILE A 64 5.67 4.29 -17.20
CA ILE A 64 5.79 3.93 -18.63
C ILE A 64 5.04 2.64 -18.93
N MET A 65 5.19 1.61 -18.10
CA MET A 65 4.45 0.35 -18.20
C MET A 65 2.93 0.60 -18.14
N PHE A 66 2.51 1.47 -17.21
CA PHE A 66 1.13 1.88 -17.08
C PHE A 66 0.60 2.61 -18.32
N ALA A 67 1.31 3.63 -18.80
CA ALA A 67 0.89 4.40 -19.97
C ALA A 67 0.77 3.53 -21.23
N ARG A 68 1.60 2.48 -21.35
CA ARG A 68 1.49 1.47 -22.40
C ARG A 68 0.24 0.61 -22.23
N ARG A 69 -0.09 0.22 -21.00
CA ARG A 69 -1.25 -0.62 -20.69
C ARG A 69 -2.58 0.11 -20.92
N ASN A 70 -2.67 1.36 -20.46
CA ASN A 70 -3.84 2.22 -20.62
C ASN A 70 -4.22 2.50 -22.10
N ARG A 71 -3.26 2.37 -23.04
CA ARG A 71 -3.52 2.51 -24.49
C ARG A 71 -4.21 1.28 -25.10
N VAL A 72 -4.18 0.13 -24.44
CA VAL A 72 -4.68 -1.15 -24.96
C VAL A 72 -6.03 -1.51 -24.37
N GLU A 73 -6.36 -1.02 -23.17
CA GLU A 73 -7.64 -1.28 -22.53
C GLU A 73 -8.78 -0.58 -23.25
N ALA A 74 -9.84 -1.32 -23.56
CA ALA A 74 -11.02 -0.81 -24.26
C ALA A 74 -12.15 -0.37 -23.32
N ASP A 75 -12.14 -0.83 -22.06
CA ASP A 75 -13.18 -0.53 -21.08
C ASP A 75 -12.89 0.77 -20.32
N GLU A 76 -13.85 1.69 -20.31
CA GLU A 76 -13.71 3.00 -19.68
C GLU A 76 -13.72 2.90 -18.15
N SER A 77 -14.40 1.89 -17.57
CA SER A 77 -14.42 1.67 -16.11
C SER A 77 -13.03 1.31 -15.58
N GLU A 78 -12.37 0.36 -16.23
CA GLU A 78 -11.01 -0.08 -15.89
C GLU A 78 -10.00 1.06 -16.05
N ARG A 79 -10.14 1.90 -17.09
CA ARG A 79 -9.28 3.07 -17.30
C ARG A 79 -9.38 4.11 -16.18
N VAL A 80 -10.56 4.29 -15.58
CA VAL A 80 -10.73 5.22 -14.45
C VAL A 80 -10.04 4.66 -13.19
N LYS A 81 -10.21 3.37 -12.89
CA LYS A 81 -9.51 2.67 -11.79
C LYS A 81 -8.00 2.84 -11.90
N LEU A 82 -7.49 2.54 -13.09
CA LEU A 82 -6.08 2.56 -13.43
C LEU A 82 -5.49 3.98 -13.32
N ARG A 83 -6.18 5.00 -13.84
CA ARG A 83 -5.76 6.41 -13.70
C ARG A 83 -5.70 6.84 -12.24
N LEU A 84 -6.69 6.47 -11.44
CA LEU A 84 -6.76 6.80 -10.02
C LEU A 84 -5.62 6.16 -9.22
N LEU A 85 -5.30 4.89 -9.51
CA LEU A 85 -4.19 4.18 -8.89
C LEU A 85 -2.85 4.87 -9.19
N VAL A 86 -2.59 5.19 -10.46
CA VAL A 86 -1.35 5.90 -10.84
C VAL A 86 -1.27 7.30 -10.29
N PHE A 87 -2.39 8.02 -10.27
CA PHE A 87 -2.46 9.33 -9.61
C PHE A 87 -2.07 9.22 -8.13
N SER A 88 -2.57 8.20 -7.43
CA SER A 88 -2.24 7.94 -6.03
C SER A 88 -0.75 7.63 -5.83
N ILE A 89 -0.14 6.81 -6.71
CA ILE A 89 1.31 6.51 -6.68
C ILE A 89 2.14 7.77 -6.92
N ILE A 90 1.79 8.58 -7.92
CA ILE A 90 2.50 9.83 -8.22
C ILE A 90 2.41 10.77 -7.03
N LEU A 91 1.21 10.94 -6.45
CA LEU A 91 0.99 11.77 -5.27
C LEU A 91 1.81 11.29 -4.08
N PHE A 92 1.86 9.97 -3.81
CA PHE A 92 2.71 9.39 -2.78
C PHE A 92 4.19 9.77 -2.97
N PHE A 93 4.69 9.66 -4.19
CA PHE A 93 6.08 10.00 -4.48
C PHE A 93 6.37 11.49 -4.31
N GLN A 94 5.46 12.37 -4.75
CA GLN A 94 5.60 13.82 -4.54
C GLN A 94 5.66 14.18 -3.05
N LEU A 95 4.81 13.56 -2.23
CA LEU A 95 4.86 13.75 -0.77
C LEU A 95 6.18 13.26 -0.17
N LYS A 96 6.70 12.11 -0.62
CA LYS A 96 8.01 11.62 -0.19
C LYS A 96 9.16 12.54 -0.60
N LEU A 97 9.14 13.10 -1.81
CA LEU A 97 10.12 14.12 -2.24
C LEU A 97 10.07 15.37 -1.36
N GLY A 98 8.89 15.76 -0.89
CA GLY A 98 8.73 16.86 0.08
C GLY A 98 9.38 16.61 1.45
N SER A 99 9.93 15.42 1.70
CA SER A 99 10.72 15.12 2.91
C SER A 99 12.23 15.33 2.70
N ILE A 100 12.69 15.44 1.45
CA ILE A 100 14.12 15.63 1.13
C ILE A 100 14.68 16.89 1.80
N PRO A 101 14.02 18.08 1.76
CA PRO A 101 14.57 19.28 2.40
C PRO A 101 14.87 19.06 3.90
N ALA A 102 13.95 18.41 4.62
CA ALA A 102 14.09 18.07 6.03
C ALA A 102 15.21 17.04 6.32
N MET A 103 15.61 16.25 5.34
CA MET A 103 16.72 15.30 5.51
C MET A 103 18.09 15.95 5.28
N HIS A 104 18.11 17.12 4.65
CA HIS A 104 19.32 17.88 4.31
C HIS A 104 19.56 19.11 5.21
N GLY A 105 18.80 19.27 6.29
CA GLY A 105 19.02 20.36 7.25
C GLY A 105 18.14 21.61 7.02
N ILE A 106 17.22 21.59 6.05
CA ILE A 106 16.29 22.72 5.81
C ILE A 106 15.08 22.56 6.72
N ASP A 107 14.70 23.61 7.45
CA ASP A 107 13.52 23.62 8.33
C ASP A 107 12.23 23.70 7.50
N PHE A 108 11.84 22.54 6.98
CA PHE A 108 10.63 22.34 6.20
C PHE A 108 9.94 21.09 6.73
N TYR A 109 8.65 21.19 7.03
CA TYR A 109 7.92 20.04 7.56
C TYR A 109 7.85 18.92 6.51
N PRO A 110 8.27 17.68 6.83
CA PRO A 110 8.35 16.60 5.87
C PRO A 110 6.95 16.21 5.40
N LEU A 111 6.62 16.60 4.17
CA LEU A 111 5.30 16.29 3.57
C LEU A 111 5.05 14.78 3.43
N GLY A 112 6.10 13.96 3.53
CA GLY A 112 6.00 12.51 3.50
C GLY A 112 5.22 11.92 4.68
N ASN A 113 4.97 12.71 5.74
CA ASN A 113 4.08 12.33 6.84
C ASN A 113 2.62 12.22 6.37
N PHE A 114 2.24 12.94 5.30
CA PHE A 114 0.90 12.87 4.70
C PHE A 114 0.72 11.70 3.72
N ALA A 115 1.65 10.74 3.72
CA ALA A 115 1.59 9.56 2.85
C ALA A 115 0.32 8.70 3.05
N PHE A 116 -0.41 8.88 4.15
CA PHE A 116 -1.71 8.24 4.34
C PHE A 116 -2.77 8.69 3.31
N ILE A 117 -2.71 9.94 2.81
CA ILE A 117 -3.68 10.47 1.84
C ILE A 117 -3.69 9.65 0.54
N PRO A 118 -2.54 9.47 -0.16
CA PRO A 118 -2.51 8.65 -1.37
C PRO A 118 -2.78 7.16 -1.08
N LEU A 119 -2.46 6.66 0.12
CA LEU A 119 -2.79 5.28 0.49
C LEU A 119 -4.31 5.08 0.61
N VAL A 120 -5.02 6.01 1.25
CA VAL A 120 -6.49 5.99 1.32
C VAL A 120 -7.09 6.13 -0.07
N LEU A 121 -6.55 7.02 -0.91
CA LEU A 121 -7.03 7.20 -2.28
C LEU A 121 -6.84 5.94 -3.14
N MET A 122 -5.69 5.27 -3.00
CA MET A 122 -5.38 4.01 -3.66
C MET A 122 -6.32 2.90 -3.18
N ALA A 123 -6.49 2.75 -1.86
CA ALA A 123 -7.38 1.77 -1.27
C ALA A 123 -8.83 1.98 -1.72
N TRP A 124 -9.30 3.23 -1.73
CA TRP A 124 -10.63 3.57 -2.24
C TRP A 124 -10.79 3.25 -3.73
N GLY A 125 -9.77 3.54 -4.55
CA GLY A 125 -9.76 3.22 -5.98
C GLY A 125 -9.79 1.73 -6.28
N MET A 126 -9.12 0.91 -5.46
CA MET A 126 -9.18 -0.55 -5.53
C MET A 126 -10.55 -1.06 -5.06
N TYR A 127 -10.96 -0.68 -3.86
CA TYR A 127 -12.19 -1.14 -3.19
C TYR A 127 -13.46 -0.90 -4.02
N ARG A 128 -13.62 0.31 -4.56
CA ARG A 128 -14.82 0.65 -5.35
C ARG A 128 -15.00 -0.31 -6.53
N HIS A 129 -13.92 -0.71 -7.18
CA HIS A 129 -14.00 -1.57 -8.36
C HIS A 129 -14.00 -3.05 -8.01
N ASP A 130 -13.30 -3.44 -6.94
CA ASP A 130 -13.26 -4.84 -6.50
C ASP A 130 -14.62 -5.26 -5.95
N ILE A 131 -15.32 -4.43 -5.15
CA ILE A 131 -16.70 -4.71 -4.71
C ILE A 131 -17.70 -4.78 -5.86
N ILE A 132 -17.57 -3.92 -6.87
CA ILE A 132 -18.46 -3.95 -8.04
C ILE A 132 -18.24 -5.22 -8.87
N SER A 133 -17.01 -5.76 -8.89
CA SER A 133 -16.70 -7.06 -9.52
C SER A 133 -16.98 -8.29 -8.64
N MET A 134 -17.20 -8.08 -7.34
CA MET A 134 -17.45 -9.14 -6.38
C MET A 134 -18.89 -9.63 -6.54
N ASN A 135 -19.09 -10.58 -7.45
CA ASN A 135 -20.32 -11.34 -7.51
C ASN A 135 -20.43 -12.14 -6.19
N TRP A 136 -21.33 -11.71 -5.30
CA TRP A 136 -21.65 -12.36 -4.01
C TRP A 136 -21.85 -13.89 -4.15
N SER A 137 -22.28 -14.34 -5.33
CA SER A 137 -22.45 -15.75 -5.69
C SER A 137 -21.15 -16.58 -5.79
N SER A 138 -20.00 -15.92 -5.93
CA SER A 138 -18.68 -16.57 -6.08
C SER A 138 -17.81 -16.54 -4.81
N MET A 139 -18.36 -16.06 -3.69
CA MET A 139 -17.66 -16.01 -2.42
C MET A 139 -17.42 -17.44 -1.92
N ASP A 140 -16.17 -17.91 -2.00
CA ASP A 140 -15.80 -19.21 -1.48
C ASP A 140 -15.89 -19.21 0.06
N ARG A 141 -16.12 -20.40 0.63
CA ARG A 141 -16.30 -20.59 2.08
C ARG A 141 -15.14 -20.03 2.92
N HIS A 142 -13.94 -19.93 2.35
CA HIS A 142 -12.78 -19.37 3.01
C HIS A 142 -12.87 -17.84 3.16
N ASP A 143 -13.33 -17.12 2.15
CA ASP A 143 -13.46 -15.65 2.20
C ASP A 143 -14.56 -15.23 3.17
N ALA A 144 -15.67 -15.97 3.18
CA ALA A 144 -16.73 -15.80 4.16
C ALA A 144 -16.26 -16.12 5.60
N ALA A 145 -15.41 -17.13 5.77
CA ALA A 145 -14.85 -17.47 7.08
C ALA A 145 -13.88 -16.40 7.59
N VAL A 146 -13.05 -15.82 6.73
CA VAL A 146 -12.13 -14.74 7.12
C VAL A 146 -12.90 -13.49 7.54
N ILE A 147 -13.93 -13.11 6.77
CA ILE A 147 -14.80 -11.99 7.13
C ILE A 147 -15.55 -12.28 8.43
N GLY A 148 -16.08 -13.50 8.60
CA GLY A 148 -16.76 -13.92 9.83
C GLY A 148 -15.85 -13.92 11.06
N ILE A 149 -14.61 -14.42 10.93
CA ILE A 149 -13.61 -14.35 12.00
C ILE A 149 -13.30 -12.89 12.34
N PHE A 150 -13.09 -12.04 11.34
CA PHE A 150 -12.77 -10.63 11.54
C PHE A 150 -13.90 -9.89 12.27
N ILE A 151 -15.16 -10.16 11.92
CA ILE A 151 -16.34 -9.61 12.60
C ILE A 151 -16.45 -10.14 14.03
N LEU A 152 -16.24 -11.45 14.26
CA LEU A 152 -16.30 -12.05 15.60
C LEU A 152 -15.17 -11.57 16.52
N THR A 153 -14.00 -11.21 15.97
CA THR A 153 -12.87 -10.69 16.76
C THR A 153 -13.02 -9.21 17.11
N GLU A 154 -13.59 -8.40 16.22
CA GLU A 154 -13.76 -6.96 16.44
C GLU A 154 -15.09 -6.61 17.15
N PHE A 155 -16.11 -7.43 16.98
CA PHE A 155 -17.43 -7.28 17.60
C PHE A 155 -17.83 -8.58 18.30
N PRO A 156 -17.27 -8.87 19.49
CA PRO A 156 -17.72 -10.02 20.26
C PRO A 156 -19.22 -9.87 20.55
N PRO A 157 -20.02 -10.92 20.32
CA PRO A 157 -21.46 -10.86 20.56
C PRO A 157 -21.69 -10.51 22.03
N SER A 158 -22.47 -9.46 22.27
CA SER A 158 -22.83 -9.06 23.63
C SER A 158 -23.57 -10.21 24.32
N ASP A 159 -23.37 -10.40 25.62
CA ASP A 159 -23.87 -11.55 26.39
C ASP A 159 -25.38 -11.84 26.15
N ASN A 160 -26.17 -10.81 25.83
CA ASN A 160 -27.59 -10.93 25.51
C ASN A 160 -27.87 -11.76 24.24
N GLU A 161 -27.02 -11.73 23.20
CA GLU A 161 -27.24 -12.47 21.95
C GLU A 161 -26.99 -13.98 22.10
N GLN A 162 -26.13 -14.38 23.03
CA GLN A 162 -25.89 -15.79 23.35
C GLN A 162 -27.11 -16.43 24.05
N GLU A 163 -27.80 -15.65 24.87
CA GLU A 163 -29.02 -16.09 25.57
C GLU A 163 -30.18 -16.32 24.58
N TYR A 164 -30.37 -15.43 23.60
CA TYR A 164 -31.39 -15.61 22.56
C TYR A 164 -31.10 -16.83 21.65
N GLY A 165 -29.83 -17.07 21.30
CA GLY A 165 -29.42 -18.23 20.51
C GLY A 165 -29.63 -19.57 21.24
N ALA A 166 -29.39 -19.60 22.55
CA ALA A 166 -29.61 -20.78 23.39
C ALA A 166 -31.10 -21.10 23.60
N LEU A 167 -31.94 -20.08 23.79
CA LEU A 167 -33.39 -20.23 23.92
C LEU A 167 -34.03 -20.76 22.64
N GLN A 168 -33.57 -20.28 21.48
CA GLN A 168 -34.11 -20.71 20.18
C GLN A 168 -33.75 -22.16 19.82
N TYR A 169 -32.62 -22.67 20.32
CA TYR A 169 -32.24 -24.09 20.19
C TYR A 169 -32.96 -24.98 21.21
N GLY A 170 -33.22 -24.49 22.43
CA GLY A 170 -33.97 -25.23 23.45
C GLY A 170 -35.42 -25.50 23.05
N GLU A 171 -36.11 -24.55 22.42
CA GLU A 171 -37.49 -24.76 21.95
C GLU A 171 -37.59 -25.77 20.80
N ARG A 172 -36.56 -25.89 19.94
CA ARG A 172 -36.56 -26.85 18.83
C ARG A 172 -36.29 -28.29 19.22
N VAL A 173 -35.77 -28.53 20.42
CA VAL A 173 -35.51 -29.88 20.95
C VAL A 173 -36.70 -30.39 21.77
N LEU A 174 -37.61 -29.49 22.17
CA LEU A 174 -38.80 -29.80 22.97
C LEU A 174 -40.12 -29.82 22.17
N ALA A 175 -40.05 -29.60 20.86
CA ALA A 175 -41.17 -29.72 19.90
C ALA A 175 -40.97 -30.94 18.98
#